data_AF-A0A3M9ZD76-F1
#
_entry.id   AF-A0A3M9ZD76-F1
#
_cell.length_a   1.000
_cell.length_b   1.000
_cell.length_c   1.000
_cell.angle_alpha   90.00
_cell.angle_beta   90.00
_cell.angle_gamma   90.00
#
_symmetry.space_group_name_H-M   'P 1'
#
loop_
_entity.id
_entity.type
_entity.pdbx_description
1 polymer ?
#
loop_
_entity_poly.entity_id
_entity_poly.type
_entity_poly.pdbx_seq_one_letter_code
_entity_poly.pdbx_strand_id
1 'polypeptide(L)'
;MHIKICGITQPDQGLAIAELGVSALGFICVPQSPRYVSPVQIRAIVDGVCAANRTVDRVGVFVDASLEQIRQVVMQGKLNGVQLHGSESPQFCQQVRQALPGIALVKAFRVRDAATLAETELYQAVVDALLLDAYHPGAQHPGQYGGTGHTIAWETLQRFRPSCAWFLAGGITPANVLAALSWVQPDGIDVSSGVESSPGQKDVQKVAALIAQLQLRAQAHLGDGQESDRSGGVVSVFAGEGFERV
;
A
#
# COMPACT_ATOMS: atom_id res chain seq x y z
N MET A 1 -6.06 -11.19 3.55
CA MET A 1 -6.09 -9.74 3.26
C MET A 1 -4.68 -9.21 3.41
N HIS A 2 -4.23 -8.37 2.47
CA HIS A 2 -2.92 -7.72 2.53
C HIS A 2 -2.93 -6.51 3.47
N ILE A 3 -1.83 -6.30 4.19
CA ILE A 3 -1.65 -5.15 5.08
C ILE A 3 -0.39 -4.42 4.65
N LYS A 4 -0.54 -3.21 4.12
CA LYS A 4 0.57 -2.31 3.80
C LYS A 4 0.66 -1.20 4.84
N ILE A 5 1.85 -1.01 5.42
CA ILE A 5 2.14 0.13 6.30
C ILE A 5 3.04 1.11 5.55
N CYS A 6 2.51 2.30 5.26
CA CYS A 6 3.13 3.27 4.36
C CYS A 6 3.77 4.42 5.12
N GLY A 7 4.88 4.98 4.63
CA GLY A 7 5.61 6.08 5.26
C GLY A 7 6.58 5.63 6.33
N ILE A 8 7.28 4.52 6.11
CA ILE A 8 8.37 4.03 6.96
C ILE A 8 9.59 4.93 6.77
N THR A 9 10.15 5.45 7.87
CA THR A 9 11.30 6.37 7.83
C THR A 9 12.53 5.88 8.61
N GLN A 10 12.36 4.93 9.52
CA GLN A 10 13.40 4.49 10.45
C GLN A 10 13.66 2.97 10.33
N PRO A 11 14.93 2.51 10.32
CA PRO A 11 15.28 1.08 10.23
C PRO A 11 14.64 0.22 11.31
N ASP A 12 14.81 0.56 12.59
CA ASP A 12 14.31 -0.23 13.71
C ASP A 12 12.78 -0.37 13.68
N GLN A 13 12.11 0.72 13.30
CA GLN A 13 10.66 0.75 13.13
C GLN A 13 10.20 -0.11 11.95
N GLY A 14 10.90 -0.05 10.82
CA GLY A 14 10.61 -0.89 9.66
C GLY A 14 10.74 -2.38 9.97
N LEU A 15 11.81 -2.76 10.69
CA LEU A 15 12.01 -4.13 11.16
C LEU A 15 10.92 -4.57 12.13
N ALA A 16 10.65 -3.79 13.17
CA ALA A 16 9.61 -4.12 14.15
C ALA A 16 8.22 -4.28 13.49
N ILE A 17 7.89 -3.45 12.51
CA ILE A 17 6.63 -3.57 11.76
C ILE A 17 6.61 -4.83 10.87
N ALA A 18 7.72 -5.15 10.21
CA ALA A 18 7.84 -6.40 9.44
C ALA A 18 7.75 -7.65 10.35
N GLU A 19 8.21 -7.55 11.59
CA GLU A 19 8.10 -8.60 12.60
C GLU A 19 6.65 -8.90 13.02
N LEU A 20 5.76 -7.91 12.90
CA LEU A 20 4.34 -8.08 13.14
C LEU A 20 3.60 -8.83 12.01
N GLY A 21 4.27 -9.12 10.89
CA GLY A 21 3.72 -9.92 9.80
C GLY A 21 2.87 -9.12 8.80
N VAL A 22 3.14 -7.82 8.64
CA VAL A 22 2.54 -7.03 7.56
C VAL A 22 2.98 -7.54 6.20
N SER A 23 2.16 -7.34 5.16
CA SER A 23 2.47 -7.78 3.81
C SER A 23 3.47 -6.87 3.11
N ALA A 24 3.40 -5.56 3.36
CA ALA A 24 4.22 -4.58 2.66
C ALA A 24 4.61 -3.38 3.54
N LEU A 25 5.82 -2.87 3.31
CA LEU A 25 6.32 -1.58 3.79
C LEU A 25 6.31 -0.58 2.63
N GLY A 26 5.75 0.60 2.86
CA GLY A 26 5.73 1.70 1.91
C GLY A 26 6.73 2.80 2.27
N PHE A 27 7.49 3.26 1.28
CA PHE A 27 8.51 4.30 1.40
C PHE A 27 8.10 5.51 0.57
N ILE A 28 7.95 6.70 1.17
CA ILE A 28 7.58 7.89 0.42
C ILE A 28 8.82 8.47 -0.27
N CYS A 29 8.84 8.45 -1.60
CA CYS A 29 9.95 8.93 -2.43
C CYS A 29 9.70 10.36 -2.95
N VAL A 30 8.89 11.14 -2.23
CA VAL A 30 8.49 12.52 -2.57
C VAL A 30 9.18 13.49 -1.61
N PRO A 31 10.20 14.27 -2.04
CA PRO A 31 11.02 15.10 -1.15
C PRO A 31 10.24 16.11 -0.28
N GLN A 32 9.10 16.59 -0.77
CA GLN A 32 8.26 17.56 -0.06
C GLN A 32 7.41 16.93 1.06
N SER A 33 7.39 15.60 1.17
CA SER A 33 6.63 14.90 2.19
C SER A 33 7.38 14.89 3.53
N PRO A 34 6.70 15.08 4.68
CA PRO A 34 7.32 14.87 5.99
C PRO A 34 7.73 13.41 6.24
N ARG A 35 7.29 12.49 5.36
CA ARG A 35 7.58 11.06 5.41
C ARG A 35 8.64 10.64 4.39
N TYR A 36 9.29 11.61 3.75
CA TYR A 36 10.29 11.35 2.71
C TYR A 36 11.46 10.51 3.25
N VAL A 37 11.90 9.56 2.43
CA VAL A 37 13.14 8.81 2.62
C VAL A 37 13.94 8.79 1.33
N SER A 38 15.25 9.04 1.45
CA SER A 38 16.18 8.92 0.34
C SER A 38 16.40 7.45 -0.04
N PRO A 39 16.83 7.14 -1.28
CA PRO A 39 17.14 5.77 -1.71
C PRO A 39 18.15 5.04 -0.81
N VAL A 40 19.12 5.78 -0.25
CA VAL A 40 20.12 5.24 0.68
C VAL A 40 19.46 4.84 2.01
N GLN A 41 18.55 5.66 2.54
CA GLN A 41 17.80 5.33 3.76
C GLN A 41 16.86 4.14 3.53
N ILE A 42 16.16 4.10 2.39
CA ILE A 42 15.33 2.95 1.99
C ILE A 42 16.19 1.68 2.00
N ARG A 43 17.36 1.73 1.37
CA ARG A 43 18.27 0.59 1.29
C ARG A 43 18.70 0.09 2.67
N ALA A 44 19.04 0.99 3.59
CA ALA A 44 19.41 0.64 4.95
C ALA A 44 18.26 -0.08 5.70
N ILE A 45 17.02 0.40 5.55
CA ILE A 45 15.84 -0.24 6.13
C ILE A 45 15.62 -1.63 5.52
N VAL A 46 15.67 -1.73 4.20
CA VAL A 46 15.47 -2.99 3.47
C VAL A 46 16.52 -4.03 3.83
N ASP A 47 17.80 -3.66 3.86
CA ASP A 47 18.87 -4.59 4.22
C ASP A 47 18.71 -5.10 5.68
N GLY A 48 18.25 -4.25 6.61
CA GLY A 48 17.94 -4.68 7.99
C GLY A 48 16.79 -5.68 8.08
N VAL A 49 15.71 -5.46 7.33
CA VAL A 49 14.56 -6.38 7.26
C VAL A 49 14.95 -7.72 6.61
N CYS A 50 15.73 -7.68 5.52
CA CYS A 50 16.21 -8.88 4.85
C CYS A 50 17.17 -9.69 5.73
N ALA A 51 18.06 -9.03 6.48
CA ALA A 51 18.98 -9.71 7.41
C ALA A 51 18.24 -10.48 8.52
N ALA A 52 17.03 -10.06 8.88
CA ALA A 52 16.15 -10.75 9.81
C ALA A 52 15.32 -11.89 9.16
N ASN A 53 15.61 -12.27 7.92
CA ASN A 53 14.90 -13.29 7.14
C ASN A 53 13.38 -13.06 7.05
N ARG A 54 12.94 -11.80 7.01
CA ARG A 54 11.53 -11.46 6.86
C ARG A 54 11.21 -11.21 5.38
N THR A 55 10.15 -11.86 4.89
CA THR A 55 9.60 -11.60 3.56
C THR A 55 8.50 -10.55 3.70
N VAL A 56 8.79 -9.32 3.30
CA VAL A 56 7.82 -8.21 3.26
C VAL A 56 8.07 -7.40 2.00
N ASP A 57 7.00 -7.02 1.30
CA ASP A 57 7.13 -6.22 0.08
C ASP A 57 7.58 -4.79 0.37
N ARG A 58 8.32 -4.21 -0.57
CA ARG A 58 9.05 -2.95 -0.43
C ARG A 58 8.58 -2.04 -1.55
N VAL A 59 7.66 -1.14 -1.21
CA VAL A 59 6.92 -0.35 -2.19
C VAL A 59 7.37 1.10 -2.11
N GLY A 60 7.94 1.62 -3.20
CA GLY A 60 8.23 3.05 -3.33
C GLY A 60 6.98 3.81 -3.76
N VAL A 61 6.69 4.93 -3.11
CA VAL A 61 5.55 5.80 -3.45
C VAL A 61 6.07 7.06 -4.14
N PHE A 62 5.59 7.28 -5.36
CA PHE A 62 6.00 8.37 -6.22
C PHE A 62 4.80 9.24 -6.58
N VAL A 63 5.04 10.52 -6.83
CA VAL A 63 4.04 11.45 -7.34
C VAL A 63 4.66 12.20 -8.51
N ASP A 64 4.17 11.92 -9.72
CA ASP A 64 4.58 12.58 -10.97
C ASP A 64 6.11 12.59 -11.19
N ALA A 65 6.79 11.54 -10.69
CA ALA A 65 8.22 11.36 -10.86
C ALA A 65 8.53 10.87 -12.29
N SER A 66 9.70 11.21 -12.81
CA SER A 66 10.13 10.69 -14.11
C SER A 66 10.43 9.19 -14.02
N LEU A 67 10.30 8.49 -15.15
CA LEU A 67 10.63 7.07 -15.25
C LEU A 67 12.06 6.76 -14.78
N GLU A 68 13.01 7.65 -15.10
CA GLU A 68 14.41 7.49 -14.70
C GLU A 68 14.57 7.61 -13.17
N GLN A 69 13.87 8.56 -12.54
CA GLN A 69 13.88 8.68 -11.08
C GLN A 69 13.30 7.44 -10.41
N ILE A 70 12.16 6.95 -10.90
CA ILE A 70 11.52 5.72 -10.37
C ILE A 70 12.52 4.55 -10.48
N ARG A 71 13.11 4.35 -11.67
CA ARG A 71 14.08 3.27 -11.91
C ARG A 71 15.29 3.35 -10.98
N GLN A 72 15.87 4.53 -10.81
CA GLN A 72 17.01 4.74 -9.91
C GLN A 72 16.68 4.36 -8.47
N VAL A 73 15.54 4.83 -7.96
CA VAL A 73 15.09 4.58 -6.59
C VAL A 73 14.79 3.09 -6.38
N VAL A 74 14.11 2.45 -7.33
CA VAL A 74 13.79 1.00 -7.27
C VAL A 74 15.06 0.16 -7.19
N MET A 75 16.04 0.43 -8.05
CA MET A 75 17.29 -0.32 -8.09
C MET A 75 18.14 -0.08 -6.83
N GLN A 76 18.30 1.17 -6.41
CA GLN A 76 19.13 1.51 -5.23
C GLN A 76 18.50 0.98 -3.93
N GLY A 77 17.19 1.16 -3.79
CA GLY A 77 16.41 0.76 -2.61
C GLY A 77 16.03 -0.72 -2.58
N LYS A 78 16.35 -1.52 -3.61
CA LYS A 78 15.91 -2.93 -3.77
C LYS A 78 14.39 -3.10 -3.60
N LEU A 79 13.63 -2.17 -4.18
CA LEU A 79 12.18 -2.20 -4.13
C LEU A 79 11.64 -3.28 -5.07
N ASN A 80 10.53 -3.91 -4.71
CA ASN A 80 9.77 -4.82 -5.60
C ASN A 80 8.35 -4.30 -5.91
N GLY A 81 8.02 -3.09 -5.46
CA GLY A 81 6.78 -2.42 -5.82
C GLY A 81 6.98 -0.93 -6.09
N VAL A 82 6.18 -0.40 -7.01
CA VAL A 82 6.03 1.01 -7.33
C VAL A 82 4.56 1.39 -7.14
N GLN A 83 4.30 2.41 -6.34
CA GLN A 83 2.99 3.03 -6.20
C GLN A 83 3.04 4.43 -6.83
N LEU A 84 2.27 4.62 -7.90
CA LEU A 84 2.09 5.91 -8.58
C LEU A 84 0.89 6.63 -7.96
N HIS A 85 1.14 7.76 -7.30
CA HIS A 85 0.16 8.47 -6.47
C HIS A 85 -0.12 9.91 -6.97
N GLY A 86 0.40 10.27 -8.14
CA GLY A 86 0.13 11.52 -8.82
C GLY A 86 -0.97 11.40 -9.88
N SER A 87 -0.76 12.14 -10.96
CA SER A 87 -1.65 12.24 -12.13
C SER A 87 -1.10 11.41 -13.30
N GLU A 88 -0.36 10.35 -13.00
CA GLU A 88 0.27 9.50 -14.01
C GLU A 88 -0.79 8.83 -14.89
N SER A 89 -0.62 8.90 -16.21
CA SER A 89 -1.57 8.36 -17.18
C SER A 89 -1.45 6.83 -17.34
N PRO A 90 -2.45 6.16 -17.95
CA PRO A 90 -2.33 4.74 -18.29
C PRO A 90 -1.11 4.45 -19.19
N GLN A 91 -0.78 5.36 -20.11
CA GLN A 91 0.40 5.24 -20.98
C GLN A 91 1.70 5.30 -20.18
N PHE A 92 1.76 6.17 -19.17
CA PHE A 92 2.93 6.21 -18.27
C PHE A 92 3.02 4.93 -17.43
N CYS A 93 1.89 4.39 -16.95
CA CYS A 93 1.86 3.11 -16.25
C CYS A 93 2.44 1.97 -17.12
N GLN A 94 2.09 1.94 -18.41
CA GLN A 94 2.66 0.98 -19.36
C GLN A 94 4.17 1.17 -19.55
N GLN A 95 4.66 2.42 -19.64
CA GLN A 95 6.09 2.71 -19.73
C GLN A 95 6.84 2.23 -18.48
N VAL A 96 6.28 2.45 -17.29
CA VAL A 96 6.86 1.94 -16.03
C VAL A 96 6.93 0.42 -16.04
N ARG A 97 5.85 -0.26 -16.42
CA ARG A 97 5.81 -1.74 -16.50
C ARG A 97 6.84 -2.30 -17.49
N GLN A 98 7.00 -1.67 -18.65
CA GLN A 98 7.99 -2.07 -19.66
C GLN A 98 9.43 -1.88 -19.17
N ALA A 99 9.70 -0.78 -18.47
CA ALA A 99 11.04 -0.46 -17.98
C ALA A 99 11.44 -1.25 -16.73
N LEU A 100 10.47 -1.72 -15.95
CA LEU A 100 10.66 -2.41 -14.68
C LEU A 100 9.90 -3.76 -14.66
N PRO A 101 10.26 -4.72 -15.53
CA PRO A 101 9.63 -6.03 -15.55
C PRO A 101 9.80 -6.74 -14.19
N GLY A 102 8.74 -7.39 -13.71
CA GLY A 102 8.73 -8.08 -12.41
C GLY A 102 8.56 -7.18 -11.18
N ILE A 103 8.53 -5.85 -11.35
CA ILE A 103 8.19 -4.91 -10.28
C ILE A 103 6.68 -4.68 -10.30
N ALA A 104 6.02 -4.93 -9.17
CA ALA A 104 4.58 -4.72 -9.07
C ALA A 104 4.24 -3.23 -9.12
N LEU A 105 3.16 -2.90 -9.81
CA LEU A 105 2.72 -1.54 -10.09
C LEU A 105 1.33 -1.30 -9.52
N VAL A 106 1.25 -0.31 -8.63
CA VAL A 106 0.00 0.16 -8.02
C VAL A 106 -0.29 1.57 -8.52
N LYS A 107 -1.52 1.83 -8.99
CA LYS A 107 -1.98 3.20 -9.23
C LYS A 107 -2.95 3.63 -8.14
N ALA A 108 -2.63 4.72 -7.48
CA ALA A 108 -3.49 5.32 -6.47
C ALA A 108 -4.40 6.41 -7.05
N PHE A 109 -5.62 6.46 -6.53
CA PHE A 109 -6.68 7.41 -6.86
C PHE A 109 -7.18 8.07 -5.59
N ARG A 110 -7.24 9.40 -5.59
CA ARG A 110 -7.82 10.20 -4.50
C ARG A 110 -9.32 10.35 -4.77
N VAL A 111 -10.13 9.48 -4.17
CA VAL A 111 -11.56 9.37 -4.47
C VAL A 111 -12.30 10.61 -3.98
N ARG A 112 -12.73 11.44 -4.94
CA ARG A 112 -13.57 12.62 -4.67
C ARG A 112 -15.06 12.32 -4.93
N ASP A 113 -15.33 11.59 -5.99
CA ASP A 113 -16.67 11.35 -6.52
C ASP A 113 -16.70 10.09 -7.40
N ALA A 114 -17.88 9.78 -7.94
CA ALA A 114 -18.09 8.64 -8.83
C ALA A 114 -17.29 8.73 -10.14
N ALA A 115 -16.96 9.94 -10.61
CA ALA A 115 -16.16 10.12 -11.81
C ALA A 115 -14.73 9.62 -11.59
N THR A 116 -14.17 9.84 -10.40
CA THR A 116 -12.86 9.29 -10.01
C THR A 116 -12.86 7.77 -10.06
N LEU A 117 -13.95 7.11 -9.63
CA LEU A 117 -14.06 5.66 -9.66
C LEU A 117 -14.17 5.12 -11.10
N ALA A 118 -14.93 5.79 -11.96
CA ALA A 118 -15.04 5.43 -13.37
C ALA A 118 -13.68 5.54 -14.10
N GLU A 119 -12.85 6.53 -13.76
CA GLU A 119 -11.52 6.69 -14.32
C GLU A 119 -10.61 5.47 -14.08
N THR A 120 -10.80 4.77 -12.96
CA THR A 120 -9.98 3.58 -12.62
C THR A 120 -10.06 2.48 -13.67
N GLU A 121 -11.17 2.37 -14.42
CA GLU A 121 -11.37 1.37 -15.48
C GLU A 121 -10.27 1.41 -16.53
N LEU A 122 -9.74 2.59 -16.84
CA LEU A 122 -8.68 2.79 -17.81
C LEU A 122 -7.33 2.17 -17.38
N TYR A 123 -7.17 1.89 -16.09
CA TYR A 123 -5.91 1.47 -15.49
C TYR A 123 -5.88 -0.02 -15.15
N GLN A 124 -7.04 -0.66 -14.99
CA GLN A 124 -7.15 -2.04 -14.48
C GLN A 124 -6.37 -3.07 -15.30
N ALA A 125 -6.16 -2.82 -16.61
CA ALA A 125 -5.40 -3.70 -17.50
C ALA A 125 -3.88 -3.45 -17.51
N VAL A 126 -3.40 -2.36 -16.89
CA VAL A 126 -1.99 -1.93 -16.97
C VAL A 126 -1.30 -1.85 -15.60
N VAL A 127 -2.05 -2.03 -14.52
CA VAL A 127 -1.55 -2.06 -13.13
C VAL A 127 -1.92 -3.38 -12.45
N ASP A 128 -1.12 -3.79 -11.46
CA ASP A 128 -1.40 -5.02 -10.70
C ASP A 128 -2.42 -4.77 -9.59
N ALA A 129 -2.47 -3.53 -9.08
CA ALA A 129 -3.52 -3.11 -8.17
C ALA A 129 -3.90 -1.63 -8.27
N LEU A 130 -5.12 -1.34 -7.85
CA LEU A 130 -5.60 0.01 -7.57
C LEU A 130 -5.49 0.32 -6.07
N LEU A 131 -5.22 1.57 -5.71
CA LEU A 131 -5.32 2.03 -4.33
C LEU A 131 -6.28 3.21 -4.25
N LEU A 132 -7.33 3.08 -3.44
CA LEU A 132 -8.30 4.15 -3.24
C LEU A 132 -7.98 4.90 -1.96
N ASP A 133 -7.52 6.14 -2.08
CA ASP A 133 -7.20 7.03 -0.98
C ASP A 133 -8.27 8.12 -0.82
N ALA A 134 -8.43 8.65 0.39
CA ALA A 134 -9.40 9.70 0.65
C ALA A 134 -8.93 11.01 0.03
N TYR A 135 -9.81 11.64 -0.75
CA TYR A 135 -9.57 13.01 -1.21
C TYR A 135 -9.58 13.98 -0.02
N HIS A 136 -8.58 14.86 0.03
CA HIS A 136 -8.53 15.94 1.00
C HIS A 136 -8.43 17.29 0.27
N PRO A 137 -9.42 18.18 0.39
CA PRO A 137 -9.42 19.46 -0.31
C PRO A 137 -8.27 20.38 0.13
N GLY A 138 -7.67 20.17 1.30
CA GLY A 138 -6.48 20.92 1.74
C GLY A 138 -5.15 20.34 1.24
N ALA A 139 -5.14 19.17 0.59
CA ALA A 139 -3.93 18.55 0.04
C ALA A 139 -3.64 19.12 -1.36
N GLN A 140 -3.11 20.35 -1.37
CA GLN A 140 -2.83 21.11 -2.59
C GLN A 140 -1.45 20.79 -3.18
N HIS A 141 -0.57 20.14 -2.39
CA HIS A 141 0.79 19.80 -2.81
C HIS A 141 1.07 18.29 -2.73
N PRO A 142 1.95 17.75 -3.61
CA PRO A 142 2.36 16.34 -3.61
C PRO A 142 2.78 15.78 -2.25
N GLY A 143 3.45 16.60 -1.43
CA GLY A 143 3.87 16.22 -0.07
C GLY A 143 2.72 15.99 0.92
N GLN A 144 1.49 16.37 0.56
CA GLN A 144 0.27 16.25 1.35
C GLN A 144 -0.68 15.17 0.81
N TYR A 145 -0.30 14.44 -0.25
CA TYR A 145 -1.15 13.38 -0.80
C TYR A 145 -1.10 12.16 0.13
N GLY A 146 -2.27 11.75 0.60
CA GLY A 146 -2.44 10.72 1.62
C GLY A 146 -2.00 11.13 3.03
N GLY A 147 -2.25 10.26 4.00
CA GLY A 147 -1.85 10.49 5.40
C GLY A 147 -2.53 11.69 6.08
N THR A 148 -3.68 12.14 5.57
CA THR A 148 -4.46 13.29 6.08
C THR A 148 -5.43 12.92 7.21
N GLY A 149 -5.61 11.61 7.48
CA GLY A 149 -6.56 11.12 8.48
C GLY A 149 -8.03 11.12 8.03
N HIS A 150 -8.34 11.62 6.84
CA HIS A 150 -9.70 11.62 6.29
C HIS A 150 -10.05 10.27 5.67
N THR A 151 -11.31 9.86 5.75
CA THR A 151 -11.82 8.60 5.20
C THR A 151 -12.66 8.84 3.95
N ILE A 152 -12.67 7.87 3.04
CA ILE A 152 -13.67 7.80 1.97
C ILE A 152 -15.02 7.47 2.61
N ALA A 153 -16.11 8.00 2.06
CA ALA A 153 -17.47 7.53 2.36
C ALA A 153 -17.61 6.07 1.86
N TRP A 154 -17.27 5.09 2.68
CA TRP A 154 -17.11 3.69 2.28
C TRP A 154 -18.37 3.08 1.66
N GLU A 155 -19.55 3.58 2.02
CA GLU A 155 -20.83 3.21 1.41
C GLU A 155 -20.86 3.43 -0.12
N THR A 156 -20.11 4.41 -0.62
CA THR A 156 -20.00 4.69 -2.06
C THR A 156 -19.21 3.62 -2.83
N LEU A 157 -18.43 2.80 -2.12
CA LEU A 157 -17.56 1.78 -2.69
C LEU A 157 -18.17 0.37 -2.66
N GLN A 158 -19.40 0.19 -2.16
CA GLN A 158 -20.01 -1.14 -1.99
C GLN A 158 -20.01 -1.97 -3.27
N ARG A 159 -20.22 -1.33 -4.43
CA ARG A 159 -20.25 -1.97 -5.76
C ARG A 159 -18.91 -1.93 -6.50
N PHE A 160 -17.88 -1.32 -5.91
CA PHE A 160 -16.57 -1.24 -6.54
C PHE A 160 -15.92 -2.63 -6.55
N ARG A 161 -15.80 -3.23 -7.73
CA ARG A 161 -15.23 -4.57 -7.96
C ARG A 161 -14.39 -4.53 -9.25
N PRO A 162 -13.18 -3.92 -9.21
CA PRO A 162 -12.30 -3.89 -10.37
C PRO A 162 -11.84 -5.30 -10.76
N SER A 163 -11.37 -5.46 -11.99
CA SER A 163 -10.83 -6.74 -12.48
C SER A 163 -9.44 -7.08 -11.94
N CYS A 164 -8.75 -6.11 -11.33
CA CYS A 164 -7.47 -6.30 -10.65
C CYS A 164 -7.64 -6.13 -9.13
N ALA A 165 -6.58 -6.45 -8.37
CA ALA A 165 -6.61 -6.28 -6.92
C ALA A 165 -6.81 -4.80 -6.53
N TRP A 166 -7.38 -4.55 -5.36
CA TRP A 166 -7.48 -3.19 -4.85
C TRP A 166 -7.28 -3.04 -3.35
N PHE A 167 -6.73 -1.89 -2.97
CA PHE A 167 -6.40 -1.53 -1.61
C PHE A 167 -7.26 -0.35 -1.15
N LEU A 168 -7.79 -0.45 0.07
CA LEU A 168 -8.42 0.67 0.75
C LEU A 168 -7.39 1.45 1.58
N ALA A 169 -7.24 2.74 1.29
CA ALA A 169 -6.45 3.69 2.06
C ALA A 169 -7.38 4.80 2.62
N GLY A 170 -6.80 5.94 3.01
CA GLY A 170 -7.56 7.09 3.49
C GLY A 170 -8.07 6.92 4.91
N GLY A 171 -7.31 7.45 5.88
CA GLY A 171 -7.80 7.62 7.26
C GLY A 171 -8.12 6.32 8.01
N ILE A 172 -7.65 5.18 7.52
CA ILE A 172 -7.79 3.89 8.21
C ILE A 172 -6.97 3.91 9.50
N THR A 173 -7.57 3.44 10.59
CA THR A 173 -7.01 3.36 11.94
C THR A 173 -7.39 2.03 12.58
N PRO A 174 -6.73 1.60 13.67
CA PRO A 174 -7.18 0.44 14.44
C PRO A 174 -8.64 0.54 14.90
N ALA A 175 -9.11 1.76 15.19
CA ALA A 175 -10.45 1.99 15.72
C ALA A 175 -11.57 1.88 14.66
N ASN A 176 -11.26 2.13 13.38
CA ASN A 176 -12.28 2.21 12.32
C ASN A 176 -12.16 1.13 11.23
N VAL A 177 -11.07 0.36 11.23
CA VAL A 177 -10.80 -0.66 10.19
C VAL A 177 -11.93 -1.68 10.04
N LEU A 178 -12.52 -2.14 11.15
CA LEU A 178 -13.59 -3.13 11.11
C LEU A 178 -14.89 -2.55 10.55
N ALA A 179 -15.18 -1.28 10.88
CA ALA A 179 -16.30 -0.56 10.30
C ALA A 179 -16.09 -0.39 8.79
N ALA A 180 -14.89 0.03 8.35
CA ALA A 180 -14.55 0.16 6.93
C ALA A 180 -14.81 -1.15 6.17
N LEU A 181 -14.25 -2.25 6.68
CA LEU A 181 -14.37 -3.56 6.07
C LEU A 181 -15.78 -4.16 6.21
N SER A 182 -16.70 -3.58 6.99
CA SER A 182 -18.11 -3.99 6.98
C SER A 182 -18.86 -3.46 5.74
N TRP A 183 -18.38 -2.36 5.16
CA TRP A 183 -18.93 -1.74 3.94
C TRP A 183 -18.30 -2.30 2.67
N VAL A 184 -17.00 -2.61 2.72
CA VAL A 184 -16.21 -2.98 1.55
C VAL A 184 -15.36 -4.23 1.76
N GLN A 185 -14.98 -4.87 0.65
CA GLN A 185 -14.15 -6.07 0.63
C GLN A 185 -12.92 -5.86 -0.27
N PRO A 186 -11.93 -5.05 0.15
CA PRO A 186 -10.68 -4.90 -0.57
C PRO A 186 -9.78 -6.13 -0.41
N ASP A 187 -8.86 -6.32 -1.35
CA ASP A 187 -7.80 -7.33 -1.26
C ASP A 187 -6.78 -6.97 -0.17
N GLY A 188 -6.61 -5.67 0.10
CA GLY A 188 -5.76 -5.16 1.17
C GLY A 188 -6.15 -3.79 1.71
N ILE A 189 -5.46 -3.40 2.78
CA ILE A 189 -5.51 -2.03 3.30
C ILE A 189 -4.12 -1.39 3.24
N ASP A 190 -4.09 -0.07 3.02
CA ASP A 190 -2.88 0.74 3.11
C ASP A 190 -3.03 1.78 4.22
N VAL A 191 -2.17 1.71 5.23
CA VAL A 191 -2.28 2.54 6.43
C VAL A 191 -1.02 3.36 6.63
N SER A 192 -1.19 4.68 6.70
CA SER A 192 -0.10 5.62 6.96
C SER A 192 -0.27 6.35 8.29
N SER A 193 -1.00 7.47 8.33
CA SER A 193 -1.10 8.32 9.53
C SER A 193 -1.92 7.74 10.68
N GLY A 194 -2.84 6.81 10.41
CA GLY A 194 -3.66 6.17 11.45
C GLY A 194 -2.89 5.31 12.45
N VAL A 195 -1.62 5.01 12.15
CA VAL A 195 -0.69 4.27 13.02
C VAL A 195 0.58 5.08 13.29
N GLU A 196 0.51 6.41 13.22
CA GLU A 196 1.61 7.31 13.58
C GLU A 196 1.43 7.90 14.99
N SER A 197 2.54 8.19 15.66
CA SER A 197 2.59 9.11 16.81
C SER A 197 2.77 10.56 16.34
N SER A 198 3.55 10.75 15.27
CA SER A 198 3.74 12.02 14.55
C SER A 198 4.07 11.73 13.07
N PRO A 199 3.93 12.69 12.13
CA PRO A 199 4.20 12.45 10.72
C PRO A 199 5.58 11.83 10.47
N GLY A 200 5.62 10.63 9.86
CA GLY A 200 6.86 9.89 9.61
C GLY A 200 7.34 9.02 10.77
N GLN A 201 6.72 9.10 11.94
CA GLN A 201 7.02 8.26 13.09
C GLN A 201 5.86 7.29 13.36
N LYS A 202 6.00 6.05 12.89
CA LYS A 202 5.04 4.97 13.20
C LYS A 202 5.08 4.58 14.68
N ASP A 203 3.90 4.33 15.20
CA ASP A 203 3.66 3.75 16.51
C ASP A 203 3.41 2.25 16.32
N VAL A 204 4.40 1.44 16.71
CA VAL A 204 4.36 -0.03 16.57
C VAL A 204 3.20 -0.64 17.35
N GLN A 205 2.79 -0.03 18.48
CA GLN A 205 1.64 -0.51 19.25
C GLN A 205 0.33 -0.30 18.49
N LYS A 206 0.19 0.83 17.78
CA LYS A 206 -0.97 1.05 16.90
C LYS A 206 -0.99 0.08 15.72
N VAL A 207 0.17 -0.26 15.15
CA VAL A 207 0.26 -1.29 14.09
C VAL A 207 -0.15 -2.66 14.64
N ALA A 208 0.34 -3.04 15.81
CA ALA A 208 -0.06 -4.30 16.45
C ALA A 208 -1.56 -4.33 16.75
N ALA A 209 -2.14 -3.23 17.25
CA ALA A 209 -3.57 -3.11 17.47
C ALA A 209 -4.38 -3.25 16.18
N LEU A 210 -3.94 -2.64 15.07
CA LEU A 210 -4.57 -2.80 13.75
C LEU A 210 -4.60 -4.27 13.33
N ILE A 211 -3.47 -4.97 13.44
CA ILE A 211 -3.35 -6.38 13.07
C ILE A 211 -4.24 -7.26 13.95
N ALA A 212 -4.29 -7.00 15.25
CA ALA A 212 -5.15 -7.74 16.17
C ALA A 212 -6.64 -7.62 15.80
N GLN A 213 -7.11 -6.42 15.42
CA GLN A 213 -8.49 -6.24 14.94
C GLN A 213 -8.78 -7.09 13.70
N LEU A 214 -7.86 -7.12 12.74
CA LEU A 214 -8.00 -7.90 11.50
C LEU A 214 -7.96 -9.41 11.74
N GLN A 215 -7.14 -9.87 12.67
CA GLN A 215 -7.08 -11.28 13.08
C GLN A 215 -8.37 -11.72 13.77
N LEU A 216 -8.91 -10.91 14.68
CA LEU A 216 -10.20 -11.18 15.34
C LEU A 216 -11.33 -11.32 14.32
N ARG A 217 -11.37 -10.43 13.32
CA ARG A 217 -12.33 -10.53 12.22
C ARG A 217 -12.17 -11.83 11.42
N ALA A 218 -10.93 -12.22 11.09
CA ALA A 218 -10.68 -13.45 10.35
C ALA A 218 -11.14 -14.69 11.13
N GLN A 219 -10.93 -14.72 12.45
CA GLN A 219 -11.37 -15.81 13.33
C GLN A 219 -12.89 -15.88 13.43
N ALA A 220 -13.58 -14.74 13.57
CA ALA A 220 -15.05 -14.71 13.61
C ALA A 220 -15.68 -15.31 12.33
N HIS A 221 -15.10 -15.04 11.16
CA HIS A 221 -15.57 -15.62 9.90
C HIS A 221 -15.26 -17.12 9.73
N LEU A 222 -14.26 -17.65 10.43
CA LEU A 222 -13.96 -19.09 10.44
C LEU A 222 -14.89 -19.88 11.39
N GLY A 223 -15.47 -19.23 12.40
CA GLY A 223 -16.42 -19.86 13.33
C GLY A 223 -17.82 -20.08 12.76
N ASP A 224 -18.19 -19.36 11.69
CA ASP A 224 -19.53 -19.40 11.07
C ASP A 224 -19.61 -20.30 9.82
N GLY A 225 -18.50 -20.92 9.38
CA GLY A 225 -18.42 -21.70 8.15
C GLY A 225 -17.83 -23.10 8.36
N GLN A 226 -18.59 -24.14 7.97
CA GLN A 226 -18.08 -25.51 7.85
C GLN A 226 -16.80 -25.55 7.01
N GLU A 227 -15.88 -26.45 7.41
CA GLU A 227 -14.65 -26.82 6.71
C GLU A 227 -14.86 -26.91 5.19
N SER A 228 -14.32 -25.93 4.46
CA SER A 228 -13.96 -26.12 3.06
C SER A 228 -12.46 -25.91 2.94
N ASP A 229 -11.77 -27.00 2.65
CA ASP A 229 -10.36 -27.06 2.26
C ASP A 229 -10.00 -25.93 1.28
N ARG A 230 -9.12 -25.04 1.73
CA ARG A 230 -8.36 -24.14 0.86
C ARG A 230 -6.93 -24.04 1.38
N SER A 231 -6.10 -24.94 0.90
CA SER A 231 -4.67 -24.71 0.69
C SER A 231 -4.44 -23.63 -0.39
N GLY A 232 -4.92 -22.41 -0.13
CA GLY A 232 -4.67 -21.22 -0.94
C GLY A 232 -3.75 -20.29 -0.17
N GLY A 233 -2.44 -20.42 -0.36
CA GLY A 233 -1.49 -19.44 0.17
C GLY A 233 -1.85 -18.04 -0.33
N VAL A 234 -1.74 -17.02 0.53
CA VAL A 234 -1.92 -15.63 0.12
C VAL A 234 -0.78 -15.28 -0.84
N VAL A 235 -1.06 -15.32 -2.14
CA VAL A 235 -0.12 -14.87 -3.18
C VAL A 235 0.06 -13.37 -3.00
N SER A 236 1.30 -12.88 -2.89
CA SER A 236 1.53 -11.45 -2.78
C SER A 236 1.11 -10.75 -4.07
N VAL A 237 0.31 -9.69 -3.96
CA VAL A 237 0.04 -8.75 -5.06
C VAL A 237 1.34 -8.13 -5.61
N PHE A 238 2.41 -8.15 -4.80
CA PHE A 238 3.73 -7.64 -5.16
C PHE A 238 4.77 -8.73 -5.49
N ALA A 239 4.35 -10.00 -5.55
CA ALA A 239 5.17 -11.06 -6.12
C ALA A 239 4.92 -11.10 -7.62
N GLY A 240 5.81 -10.49 -8.40
CA GLY A 240 5.83 -10.71 -9.85
C GLY A 240 5.99 -12.20 -10.14
N GLU A 241 5.24 -12.73 -11.11
CA GLU A 241 5.51 -14.05 -11.65
C GLU A 241 6.91 -14.04 -12.29
N GLY A 242 7.92 -14.53 -11.56
CA GLY A 242 9.29 -14.57 -12.10
C GLY A 242 10.42 -14.48 -11.09
N PHE A 243 10.36 -15.22 -9.99
CA PHE A 243 11.58 -15.67 -9.31
C PHE A 243 11.34 -17.10 -8.83
N GLU A 244 11.83 -18.07 -9.60
CA GLU A 244 12.07 -19.40 -9.06
C GLU A 244 12.96 -19.26 -7.83
N ARG A 245 12.50 -19.83 -6.72
CA ARG A 245 13.27 -19.98 -5.50
C ARG A 245 14.47 -20.87 -5.84
N VAL A 246 15.67 -20.33 -5.71
CA VAL A 246 16.91 -21.11 -5.54
C VAL A 246 17.47 -20.79 -4.18
#